data_AF-A0A834P5Y3-F1
#
_entry.id   AF-A0A834P5Y3-F1
#
_cell.length_a   1.000
_cell.length_b   1.000
_cell.length_c   1.000
_cell.angle_alpha   90.00
_cell.angle_beta   90.00
_cell.angle_gamma   90.00
#
_symmetry.space_group_name_H-M   'P 1'
#
loop_
_entity.id
_entity.type
_entity.pdbx_description
1 polymer ?
#
loop_
_entity_poly.entity_id
_entity_poly.type
_entity_poly.pdbx_seq_one_letter_code
_entity_poly.pdbx_strand_id
1 'polypeptide(L)' 'MYVWMDGWMDGWMDGWMDGWMDGWMDGWMDGWMDGWMDGWMDGWMDGWMDGWMNEWMDGWMDGWMDG' A
#
# COMPACT_ATOMS: atom_id res chain seq x y z
N MET A 1 29.50 -17.83 -35.08
CA MET A 1 29.80 -18.10 -33.65
C MET A 1 29.54 -16.86 -32.81
N TYR A 2 30.12 -15.69 -33.16
CA TYR A 2 29.84 -14.40 -32.50
C TYR A 2 28.36 -14.01 -32.46
N VAL A 3 27.65 -14.07 -33.60
CA VAL A 3 26.20 -13.75 -33.68
C VAL A 3 25.31 -14.57 -32.74
N TRP A 4 25.70 -15.83 -32.45
CA TRP A 4 24.94 -16.69 -31.55
C TRP A 4 25.23 -16.40 -30.07
N MET A 5 26.45 -15.96 -29.75
CA MET A 5 26.80 -15.51 -28.39
C MET A 5 26.19 -14.14 -28.09
N ASP A 6 26.22 -13.22 -29.06
CA ASP A 6 25.62 -11.89 -28.92
C ASP A 6 24.11 -11.99 -28.70
N GLY A 7 23.39 -12.75 -29.55
CA GLY A 7 21.94 -12.92 -29.38
C GLY A 7 21.53 -13.66 -28.11
N TRP A 8 22.41 -14.50 -27.54
CA TRP A 8 22.13 -15.18 -26.27
C TRP A 8 22.43 -14.29 -25.05
N MET A 9 23.47 -13.45 -25.12
CA MET A 9 23.74 -12.43 -24.10
C MET A 9 22.66 -11.35 -24.09
N ASP A 10 22.25 -10.85 -25.26
CA ASP A 10 21.21 -9.83 -25.37
C ASP A 10 19.87 -10.35 -24.84
N GLY A 11 19.43 -11.53 -25.29
CA GLY A 11 18.16 -12.10 -24.82
C GLY A 11 18.14 -12.46 -23.33
N TRP A 12 19.30 -12.80 -22.75
CA TRP A 12 19.41 -13.08 -21.32
C TRP A 12 19.49 -11.80 -20.49
N MET A 13 20.19 -10.76 -20.96
CA MET A 13 20.19 -9.44 -20.33
C MET A 13 18.81 -8.81 -20.38
N ASP A 14 18.16 -8.79 -21.54
CA ASP A 14 16.83 -8.19 -21.69
C ASP A 14 15.81 -8.93 -20.82
N GLY A 15 15.74 -10.26 -20.90
CA GLY A 15 14.77 -11.02 -20.11
C GLY A 15 14.99 -10.94 -18.59
N TRP A 16 16.25 -10.83 -18.15
CA TRP A 16 16.56 -10.67 -16.73
C TRP A 16 16.33 -9.25 -16.25
N MET A 17 16.64 -8.25 -17.08
CA MET A 17 16.47 -6.84 -16.75
C MET A 17 14.99 -6.48 -16.75
N ASP A 18 14.20 -6.90 -17.74
CA ASP A 18 12.75 -6.69 -17.79
C ASP A 18 12.07 -7.43 -16.64
N GLY A 19 12.36 -8.73 -16.45
CA GLY A 19 11.71 -9.50 -15.39
C GLY A 19 12.03 -9.03 -13.97
N TRP A 20 13.25 -8.53 -13.75
CA TRP A 20 13.64 -7.96 -12.47
C TRP A 20 13.06 -6.56 -12.27
N MET A 21 13.07 -5.73 -13.31
CA MET A 21 12.56 -4.37 -13.26
C MET A 21 11.04 -4.36 -13.09
N ASP A 22 10.29 -5.15 -13.87
CA ASP A 22 8.84 -5.29 -13.74
C ASP A 22 8.47 -5.90 -12.40
N GLY A 23 9.08 -7.04 -12.02
CA GLY A 23 8.72 -7.72 -10.76
C GLY A 23 9.05 -6.91 -9.51
N TRP A 24 10.13 -6.12 -9.54
CA TRP A 24 10.49 -5.25 -8.43
C TRP A 24 9.65 -3.97 -8.40
N MET A 25 9.38 -3.38 -9.56
CA MET A 25 8.59 -2.15 -9.67
C MET A 25 7.12 -2.39 -9.35
N ASP A 26 6.52 -3.46 -9.86
CA ASP A 26 5.14 -3.86 -9.54
C ASP A 26 5.02 -4.29 -8.07
N GLY A 27 5.90 -5.17 -7.59
CA GLY A 27 5.82 -5.65 -6.21
C GLY A 27 6.06 -4.55 -5.17
N TRP A 28 6.91 -3.56 -5.49
CA TRP A 28 7.17 -2.43 -4.62
C TRP A 28 6.09 -1.35 -4.73
N MET A 29 5.62 -1.01 -5.94
CA MET A 29 4.50 -0.07 -6.10
C MET A 29 3.23 -0.63 -5.47
N ASP A 30 2.81 -1.84 -5.80
CA ASP A 30 1.58 -2.42 -5.28
C ASP A 30 1.67 -2.61 -3.76
N GLY A 31 2.74 -3.22 -3.26
CA GLY A 31 2.88 -3.48 -1.83
C GLY A 31 2.99 -2.21 -0.98
N TRP A 32 3.64 -1.16 -1.50
CA TRP A 32 3.76 0.11 -0.78
C TRP A 32 2.49 0.95 -0.92
N MET A 33 1.89 0.98 -2.10
CA MET A 33 0.69 1.77 -2.37
C MET A 33 -0.52 1.16 -1.65
N ASP A 34 -0.75 -0.14 -1.74
CA ASP A 34 -1.85 -0.81 -1.03
C ASP A 34 -1.61 -0.75 0.48
N GLY A 35 -0.42 -1.13 0.97
CA GLY A 35 -0.15 -1.16 2.41
C GLY A 35 -0.20 0.22 3.08
N TRP A 36 0.24 1.27 2.38
CA TRP A 36 0.18 2.62 2.91
C TRP A 36 -1.21 3.23 2.77
N MET A 37 -1.89 3.01 1.64
CA MET A 37 -3.21 3.57 1.39
C MET A 37 -4.27 2.89 2.26
N ASP A 38 -4.27 1.57 2.37
CA ASP A 38 -5.18 0.84 3.26
C ASP A 38 -4.87 1.16 4.73
N GLY A 39 -3.60 1.05 5.15
CA GLY A 39 -3.23 1.27 6.56
C GLY A 39 -3.48 2.71 7.04
N TRP A 40 -3.28 3.70 6.17
CA TRP A 40 -3.56 5.09 6.50
C TRP A 40 -5.05 5.42 6.44
N MET A 41 -5.75 4.91 5.44
CA MET A 41 -7.17 5.17 5.25
C MET A 41 -8.00 4.47 6.33
N ASP A 42 -7.76 3.19 6.61
CA ASP A 42 -8.43 2.46 7.69
C ASP A 42 -8.08 3.04 9.05
N GLY A 43 -6.78 3.24 9.34
CA GLY A 43 -6.37 3.75 10.65
C GLY A 43 -6.85 5.16 10.96
N TRP A 44 -6.90 6.05 9.95
CA TRP A 44 -7.40 7.41 10.12
C TRP A 44 -8.92 7.45 10.17
N MET A 45 -9.60 6.69 9.31
CA MET A 45 -11.05 6.67 9.24
C MET A 45 -11.65 6.00 10.47
N ASP A 46 -11.15 4.83 10.89
CA ASP A 46 -11.60 4.16 12.12
C ASP A 46 -11.25 5.01 13.35
N GLY A 47 -10.02 5.50 13.47
CA GLY A 47 -9.61 6.28 14.64
C GLY A 47 -10.37 7.59 14.80
N TRP A 48 -10.69 8.28 13.70
CA TRP A 48 -11.45 9.53 13.73
C TRP A 48 -12.93 9.28 13.94
N MET A 49 -13.51 8.27 13.30
CA MET A 49 -14.93 7.95 13.39
C MET A 49 -15.26 7.35 14.77
N ASP A 50 -14.44 6.43 15.28
CA ASP A 50 -14.61 5.89 16.64
C ASP A 50 -14.35 6.96 17.69
N GLY A 51 -13.29 7.75 17.57
CA GLY A 51 -12.98 8.80 18.52
C GLY A 51 -14.10 9.83 18.62
N TRP A 52 -14.54 10.35 17.47
CA TRP A 52 -15.61 11.35 17.42
C TRP A 52 -16.96 10.79 17.86
N MET A 53 -17.31 9.56 17.47
CA MET A 53 -18.58 8.95 17.84
C MET A 53 -18.66 8.61 19.33
N ASN A 54 -17.58 8.08 19.91
CA ASN A 54 -17.53 7.81 21.36
C ASN A 54 -17.58 9.10 22.17
N GLU A 55 -16.77 10.09 21.81
CA GLU A 55 -16.67 11.34 22.59
C GLU A 55 -17.96 12.18 22.49
N TRP A 56 -18.65 12.12 21.35
CA TRP A 56 -19.95 12.77 21.18
C TRP A 56 -21.09 11.99 21.86
N MET A 57 -21.11 10.66 21.79
CA MET A 57 -22.11 9.84 22.51
C MET A 57 -21.94 9.96 24.02
N ASP A 58 -20.72 9.83 24.53
CA ASP A 58 -20.41 9.89 25.96
C ASP A 58 -20.71 11.28 26.50
N GLY A 59 -20.23 12.34 25.83
CA GLY A 59 -20.51 13.72 26.24
C GLY A 59 -21.99 14.10 26.19
N TRP A 60 -22.76 13.53 25.25
CA TRP A 60 -24.20 13.77 25.17
C TRP A 60 -24.98 12.97 26.22
N MET A 61 -24.62 11.71 26.48
CA MET A 61 -25.21 10.89 27.54
C MET A 61 -24.94 11.46 28.93
N ASP A 62 -23.69 11.84 29.21
CA ASP A 62 -23.30 12.41 30.51
C ASP A 62 -24.03 13.74 30.75
N GLY A 63 -24.10 14.61 29.73
CA GLY A 63 -24.83 15.88 29.82
C GLY A 63 -26.35 15.73 29.96
N TRP A 64 -26.92 14.60 29.56
CA TRP A 64 -28.36 14.29 29.73
C TRP A 64 -28.67 13.63 31.07
N MET A 65 -27.75 12.85 31.63
CA MET A 65 -27.94 12.18 32.92
C MET A 65 -27.61 13.08 34.12
N ASP A 66 -26.70 14.04 33.96
CA ASP A 66 -26.35 15.02 35.01
C ASP A 66 -27.27 16.28 35.02
N GLY A 67 -28.29 16.31 34.16
CA GLY A 67 -29.29 17.40 34.02
C GLY A 67 -30.60 17.20 34.78
#